data_AF-A0A6V7IXT2-F1
#
_entry.id   AF-A0A6V7IXT2-F1
#
_cell.length_a   1.000
_cell.length_b   1.000
_cell.length_c   1.000
_cell.angle_alpha   90.00
_cell.angle_beta   90.00
_cell.angle_gamma   90.00
#
_symmetry.space_group_name_H-M   'P 1'
#
loop_
_entity.id
_entity.type
_entity.pdbx_description
1 polymer ?
#
loop_
_entity_poly.entity_id
_entity_poly.type
_entity_poly.pdbx_seq_one_letter_code
_entity_poly.pdbx_strand_id
1 'polypeptide(L)'
;CLGITPVELVQRDVDFIDIAYDELSAHYYKEEEDPKFFQSKKTGRGPLVEGWRETTTPIMCSYKLVDASFEVWGMQTRVEDFIHK
;
A
#
# COMPACT_ATOMS: atom_id res chain seq x y z
N CYS A 1 -4.11 16.99 -8.95
CA CYS A 1 -4.49 15.60 -9.23
C CYS A 1 -5.17 14.86 -8.07
N LEU A 2 -5.10 15.32 -6.81
CA LEU A 2 -5.89 14.71 -5.71
C LEU A 2 -6.83 15.71 -5.00
N GLY A 3 -6.93 16.95 -5.49
CA GLY A 3 -7.87 17.95 -4.98
C GLY A 3 -7.50 18.60 -3.65
N ILE A 4 -6.41 18.19 -3.01
CA ILE A 4 -5.96 18.75 -1.72
C ILE A 4 -5.22 20.08 -1.86
N THR A 5 -5.34 20.90 -0.82
CA THR A 5 -4.68 22.19 -0.68
C THR A 5 -3.17 22.05 -0.48
N PRO A 6 -2.37 23.12 -0.67
CA PRO A 6 -0.94 23.10 -0.38
C PRO A 6 -0.62 22.77 1.09
N VAL A 7 -1.50 23.11 2.03
CA VAL A 7 -1.30 22.85 3.46
C VAL A 7 -1.47 21.36 3.75
N GLU A 8 -2.57 20.75 3.31
CA GLU A 8 -2.82 19.31 3.44
C GLU A 8 -1.74 18.50 2.72
N LEU A 9 -1.26 18.98 1.57
CA LEU A 9 -0.20 18.32 0.79
C LEU A 9 1.13 18.21 1.58
N VAL A 10 1.44 19.19 2.43
CA VAL A 10 2.64 19.21 3.28
C VAL A 10 2.43 18.39 4.55
N GLN A 11 1.20 18.35 5.08
CA GLN A 11 0.87 17.63 6.30
C GLN A 11 0.65 16.13 6.10
N ARG A 12 0.33 15.68 4.88
CA ARG A 12 0.10 14.26 4.60
C ARG A 12 1.36 13.44 4.87
N ASP A 13 1.13 12.21 5.33
CA ASP A 13 2.15 11.17 5.28
C ASP A 13 2.10 10.43 3.94
N VAL A 14 3.24 9.89 3.52
CA VAL A 14 3.37 9.12 2.27
C VAL A 14 3.83 7.72 2.62
N ASP A 15 2.97 6.75 2.36
CA ASP A 15 3.30 5.34 2.53
C ASP A 15 3.44 4.65 1.16
N PHE A 16 4.48 3.84 1.02
CA PHE A 16 4.84 3.14 -0.20
C PHE A 16 4.68 1.63 -0.02
N ILE A 17 3.52 1.12 -0.44
CA ILE A 17 3.23 -0.32 -0.32
C ILE A 17 4.04 -1.14 -1.35
N ASP A 18 4.86 -2.07 -0.87
CA ASP A 18 5.45 -3.16 -1.64
C ASP A 18 4.65 -4.46 -1.53
N ILE A 19 3.96 -4.82 -2.61
CA ILE A 19 3.15 -6.03 -2.66
C ILE A 19 3.96 -7.34 -2.56
N ALA A 20 5.29 -7.31 -2.70
CA ALA A 20 6.15 -8.49 -2.62
C ALA A 20 7.00 -8.52 -1.35
N TYR A 21 7.45 -7.36 -0.85
CA TYR A 21 8.48 -7.28 0.18
C TYR A 21 8.08 -6.55 1.47
N ASP A 22 6.89 -5.97 1.56
CA ASP A 22 6.40 -5.45 2.85
C ASP A 22 6.19 -6.60 3.84
N GLU A 23 6.38 -6.30 5.13
CA GLU A 23 6.12 -7.26 6.19
C GLU A 23 4.62 -7.57 6.30
N LEU A 24 4.28 -8.85 6.21
CA LEU A 24 2.93 -9.35 6.40
C LEU A 24 2.86 -10.16 7.69
N SER A 25 1.78 -9.96 8.45
CA SER A 25 1.53 -10.81 9.62
C SER A 25 1.35 -12.26 9.18
N ALA A 26 1.92 -13.21 9.92
CA ALA A 26 1.82 -14.63 9.60
C ALA A 26 0.37 -15.14 9.57
N HIS A 27 -0.57 -14.43 10.20
CA HIS A 27 -1.99 -14.76 10.17
C HIS A 27 -2.63 -14.52 8.80
N TYR A 28 -2.15 -13.51 8.05
CA TYR A 28 -2.67 -13.15 6.73
C TYR A 28 -1.88 -13.78 5.58
N TYR A 29 -0.67 -14.27 5.83
CA TYR A 29 0.18 -14.84 4.80
C TYR A 29 -0.37 -16.16 4.23
N LYS A 30 -0.38 -16.25 2.90
CA LYS A 30 -0.60 -17.48 2.15
C LYS A 30 0.38 -17.55 0.99
N GLU A 31 1.08 -18.67 0.86
CA GLU A 31 2.10 -18.83 -0.18
C GLU A 31 1.51 -18.74 -1.58
N GLU A 32 0.29 -19.25 -1.78
CA GLU A 32 -0.41 -19.19 -3.06
C GLU A 32 -0.84 -17.76 -3.48
N GLU A 33 -0.82 -16.81 -2.55
CA GLU A 33 -1.12 -15.39 -2.78
C GLU A 33 0.16 -14.53 -2.87
N ASP A 34 1.36 -15.10 -2.65
CA ASP A 34 2.62 -14.37 -2.60
C ASP A 34 3.20 -14.08 -4.02
N PRO A 35 3.32 -12.81 -4.42
CA PRO A 35 3.87 -12.42 -5.71
C PRO A 35 5.34 -12.83 -5.94
N LYS A 36 6.10 -13.11 -4.88
CA LYS A 36 7.49 -13.60 -4.99
C LYS A 36 7.57 -15.03 -5.52
N PHE A 37 6.49 -15.81 -5.40
CA PHE A 37 6.44 -17.20 -5.86
C PHE A 37 5.48 -17.38 -7.04
N PHE A 38 4.56 -16.43 -7.26
CA PHE A 38 3.60 -16.50 -8.34
C PHE A 38 4.20 -16.15 -9.71
N GLN A 39 3.96 -17.01 -10.71
CA GLN A 39 4.16 -16.69 -12.12
C GLN A 39 2.91 -16.99 -12.94
N SER A 40 2.45 -16.01 -13.71
CA SER A 40 1.29 -16.17 -14.59
C SER A 40 1.62 -17.08 -15.77
N LYS A 41 0.91 -18.21 -15.89
CA LYS A 41 1.05 -19.13 -17.03
C LYS A 41 0.63 -18.52 -18.38
N LYS A 42 -0.22 -17.49 -18.36
CA LYS A 42 -0.75 -16.86 -19.58
C LYS A 42 0.14 -15.72 -20.09
N THR A 43 0.70 -14.93 -19.17
CA THR A 43 1.44 -13.69 -19.52
C THR A 43 2.92 -13.78 -19.24
N GLY A 44 3.39 -14.77 -18.48
CA GLY A 44 4.78 -14.92 -18.05
C GLY A 44 5.23 -13.90 -16.99
N ARG A 45 4.34 -13.02 -16.50
CA ARG A 45 4.67 -12.04 -15.46
C ARG A 45 4.92 -12.74 -14.12
N GLY A 46 5.88 -12.20 -13.36
CA GLY A 46 6.36 -12.78 -12.13
C GLY A 46 7.38 -13.92 -12.37
N PRO A 47 7.99 -14.46 -11.30
CA PRO A 47 7.89 -13.98 -9.92
C PRO A 47 8.47 -12.58 -9.73
N LEU A 48 7.95 -11.83 -8.75
CA LEU A 48 8.50 -10.53 -8.39
C LEU A 48 9.75 -10.74 -7.52
N VAL A 49 10.91 -10.32 -8.01
CA VAL A 49 12.19 -10.37 -7.29
C VAL A 49 12.57 -9.00 -6.73
N GLU A 50 13.63 -8.92 -5.94
CA GLU A 50 14.12 -7.64 -5.42
C GLU A 50 14.45 -6.69 -6.59
N GLY A 51 13.99 -5.44 -6.51
CA GLY A 51 14.06 -4.48 -7.62
C GLY A 51 13.04 -4.72 -8.74
N TRP A 52 11.93 -5.42 -8.47
CA TRP A 52 10.89 -5.66 -9.47
C TRP A 52 10.26 -4.38 -10.01
N ARG A 53 10.22 -3.30 -9.20
CA ARG A 53 9.58 -2.02 -9.57
C ARG A 53 10.29 -1.36 -10.77
N GLU A 54 11.60 -1.53 -10.88
CA GLU A 54 12.43 -0.93 -11.94
C GLU A 54 12.50 -1.80 -13.19
N THR A 55 12.23 -3.10 -13.05
CA THR A 55 12.47 -4.11 -14.10
C THR A 55 11.17 -4.66 -14.71
N THR A 56 10.03 -4.48 -14.06
CA THR A 56 8.74 -5.01 -14.52
C THR A 56 8.11 -4.10 -15.58
N THR A 57 7.61 -4.70 -16.67
CA THR A 57 6.83 -3.99 -17.69
C THR A 57 5.64 -4.84 -18.13
N PRO A 58 4.43 -4.26 -18.25
CA PRO A 58 4.07 -2.89 -17.90
C PRO A 58 3.98 -2.68 -16.38
N ILE A 59 4.17 -1.43 -15.94
CA ILE A 59 4.01 -1.00 -14.55
C ILE A 59 3.08 0.23 -14.49
N MET A 60 2.34 0.35 -13.38
CA MET A 60 1.52 1.51 -13.04
C MET A 60 1.56 1.75 -11.54
N CYS A 61 1.08 2.91 -11.09
CA CYS A 61 0.95 3.24 -9.68
C CYS A 61 -0.50 3.67 -9.39
N SER A 62 -1.03 3.25 -8.24
CA SER A 62 -2.32 3.71 -7.72
C SER A 62 -2.06 4.62 -6.52
N TYR A 63 -2.38 5.90 -6.66
CA TYR A 63 -2.33 6.87 -5.58
C TYR A 63 -3.67 6.89 -4.86
N LYS A 64 -3.71 6.36 -3.63
CA LYS A 64 -4.91 6.34 -2.78
C LYS A 64 -4.75 7.41 -1.70
N LEU A 65 -5.49 8.50 -1.81
CA LEU A 65 -5.61 9.49 -0.74
C LEU A 65 -6.64 8.99 0.27
N VAL A 66 -6.25 8.88 1.54
CA VAL A 66 -7.12 8.47 2.64
C VAL A 66 -7.18 9.62 3.63
N ASP A 67 -8.40 10.03 3.97
CA ASP A 67 -8.70 11.05 4.97
C ASP A 67 -9.71 10.44 5.95
N ALA A 68 -9.42 10.53 7.24
CA ALA A 68 -10.21 9.94 8.32
C ALA A 68 -10.42 10.98 9.42
N SER A 69 -11.67 11.12 9.86
CA SER A 69 -12.05 12.04 10.94
C SER A 69 -12.93 11.32 11.95
N PHE A 70 -12.61 11.48 13.24
CA PHE A 70 -13.34 10.88 14.35
C PHE A 70 -13.52 11.85 15.52
N GLU A 71 -14.66 12.54 15.56
CA GLU A 71 -14.93 13.62 16.52
C GLU A 71 -15.57 13.13 17.83
N VAL A 72 -14.85 12.27 18.57
CA VAL A 72 -15.28 11.82 19.91
C VAL A 72 -14.24 12.21 20.96
N TRP A 73 -14.70 12.93 21.99
CA TRP A 73 -13.84 13.41 23.06
C TRP A 73 -13.08 12.25 23.74
N GLY A 74 -11.77 12.42 23.88
CA GLY A 74 -10.88 11.44 24.50
C GLY A 74 -10.55 10.21 23.62
N MET A 75 -11.07 10.13 22.39
CA MET A 75 -10.85 8.97 21.51
C MET A 75 -10.33 9.30 20.10
N GLN A 76 -10.41 10.57 19.67
CA GLN A 76 -10.05 11.03 18.32
C GLN A 76 -8.74 10.41 17.79
N THR A 77 -7.58 10.81 18.33
CA THR A 77 -6.26 10.42 17.81
C THR A 77 -6.09 8.91 17.73
N ARG A 78 -6.48 8.18 18.78
CA ARG A 78 -6.31 6.72 18.84
C ARG A 78 -7.13 6.00 17.77
N VAL A 79 -8.32 6.50 17.46
CA VAL A 79 -9.21 5.90 16.47
C VAL A 79 -8.78 6.26 15.05
N GLU A 80 -8.41 7.52 14.80
CA GLU A 80 -7.88 7.96 13.50
C GLU A 80 -6.59 7.19 13.15
N ASP A 81 -5.65 7.06 14.09
CA ASP A 81 -4.44 6.25 13.94
C ASP A 81 -4.75 4.77 13.67
N PHE A 82 -5.84 4.24 14.24
CA PHE A 82 -6.26 2.86 14.03
C PHE A 82 -6.87 2.66 12.64
N ILE A 83 -7.58 3.65 12.09
CA ILE A 83 -8.18 3.57 10.75
C ILE A 83 -7.09 3.55 9.66
N HIS A 84 -5.97 4.24 9.88
CA HIS A 84 -4.87 4.30 8.93
C HIS A 84 -3.94 3.08 8.97
N LYS A 85 -4.06 2.21 9.99
CA LYS A 85 -3.30 0.96 10.11
C LYS A 85 -4.04 -0.21 9.49
#